data_AF-A0A2M6WTC5-F1
#
_entry.id   AF-A0A2M6WTC5-F1
#
_cell.length_a   1.000
_cell.length_b   1.000
_cell.length_c   1.000
_cell.angle_alpha   90.00
_cell.angle_beta   90.00
_cell.angle_gamma   90.00
#
_symmetry.space_group_name_H-M   'P 1'
#
loop_
_entity.id
_entity.type
_entity.pdbx_description
1 polymer ?
#
loop_
_entity_poly.entity_id
_entity_poly.type
_entity_poly.pdbx_seq_one_letter_code
_entity_poly.pdbx_strand_id
1 'polypeptide(L)'
;MDKKILSTWTGSEATSDIVRKQILARWGEAEAKNYDPKSNCLTFNRWLENGFKVKAGEKAIKSFIVIEKKDKDGVVVSKYPKSINLFYFLQVEEA
;
A
#
# COMPACT_ATOMS: atom_id res chain seq x y z
N MET A 1 -7.06 17.57 -17.02
CA MET A 1 -6.30 17.86 -15.77
C MET A 1 -6.15 16.54 -15.03
N ASP A 2 -5.29 15.71 -15.59
CA ASP A 2 -5.19 14.30 -15.31
C ASP A 2 -4.14 14.11 -14.22
N LYS A 3 -4.52 14.40 -12.97
CA LYS A 3 -3.69 14.10 -11.79
C LYS A 3 -3.59 12.58 -11.65
N LYS A 4 -2.74 11.95 -12.46
CA LYS A 4 -2.28 10.58 -12.24
C LYS A 4 -1.56 10.56 -10.89
N ILE A 5 -2.16 9.91 -9.90
CA ILE A 5 -1.50 9.58 -8.64
C ILE A 5 -0.32 8.66 -9.00
N LEU A 6 0.86 9.25 -9.18
CA LEU A 6 2.10 8.55 -9.44
C LEU A 6 2.57 7.96 -8.12
N SER A 7 2.19 6.71 -7.87
CA SER A 7 2.80 5.91 -6.83
C SER A 7 4.18 5.51 -7.34
N THR A 8 5.23 6.01 -6.67
CA THR A 8 6.63 5.59 -6.81
C THR A 8 6.77 4.14 -6.35
N TRP A 9 6.10 3.24 -7.07
CA TRP A 9 5.98 1.86 -6.66
C TRP A 9 7.27 1.14 -7.02
N THR A 10 8.08 0.92 -6.00
CA THR A 10 9.25 0.03 -5.98
C THR A 10 8.96 -1.26 -5.19
N GLY A 11 7.70 -1.55 -4.84
CA GLY A 11 7.31 -2.82 -4.25
C GLY A 11 7.45 -3.96 -5.26
N SER A 12 8.10 -5.05 -4.85
CA SER A 12 8.17 -6.27 -5.64
C SER A 12 6.77 -6.83 -5.89
N GLU A 13 6.56 -7.54 -7.01
CA GLU A 13 5.32 -8.28 -7.30
C GLU A 13 4.90 -9.17 -6.12
N ALA A 14 5.87 -9.73 -5.39
CA ALA A 14 5.67 -10.49 -4.17
C ALA A 14 4.88 -9.72 -3.08
N THR A 15 5.10 -8.41 -2.96
CA THR A 15 4.38 -7.56 -2.00
C THR A 15 2.90 -7.41 -2.39
N SER A 16 2.63 -7.24 -3.68
CA SER A 16 1.27 -7.13 -4.22
C SER A 16 0.50 -8.42 -4.00
N ASP A 17 1.13 -9.57 -4.25
CA ASP A 17 0.53 -10.89 -4.06
C ASP A 17 0.10 -11.13 -2.60
N ILE A 18 0.90 -10.68 -1.63
CA ILE A 18 0.61 -10.84 -0.19
C ILE A 18 -0.58 -10.00 0.26
N VAL A 19 -0.67 -8.77 -0.24
CA VAL A 19 -1.83 -7.92 0.02
C VAL A 19 -3.06 -8.50 -0.68
N ARG A 20 -2.93 -8.94 -1.93
CA ARG A 20 -4.00 -9.58 -2.69
C ARG A 20 -4.55 -10.81 -1.97
N LYS A 21 -3.69 -11.67 -1.43
CA LYS A 21 -4.10 -12.82 -0.60
C LYS A 21 -4.85 -12.40 0.66
N GLN A 22 -4.42 -11.34 1.34
CA GLN A 22 -5.13 -10.80 2.50
C GLN A 22 -6.50 -10.20 2.13
N ILE A 23 -6.59 -9.51 0.99
CA ILE A 23 -7.85 -8.99 0.47
C ILE A 23 -8.80 -10.13 0.09
N LEU A 24 -8.29 -11.15 -0.60
CA LEU A 24 -9.04 -12.35 -0.96
C LEU A 24 -9.60 -13.04 0.28
N ALA A 25 -8.80 -13.19 1.33
CA ALA A 25 -9.23 -13.81 2.58
C ALA A 25 -10.27 -12.98 3.36
N ARG A 26 -10.31 -11.66 3.18
CA ARG A 26 -11.24 -10.76 3.89
C ARG A 26 -12.53 -10.46 3.14
N TRP A 27 -12.43 -10.21 1.83
CA TRP A 27 -13.53 -9.74 0.98
C TRP A 27 -13.82 -10.64 -0.22
N GLY A 28 -12.98 -11.65 -0.49
CA GLY A 28 -13.17 -12.60 -1.58
C GLY A 28 -12.46 -12.22 -2.89
N GLU A 29 -12.62 -13.07 -3.89
CA GLU A 29 -11.93 -12.96 -5.18
C GLU A 29 -12.33 -11.72 -5.99
N ALA A 30 -13.55 -11.21 -5.82
CA ALA A 30 -14.04 -10.02 -6.51
C ALA A 30 -13.17 -8.79 -6.20
N GLU A 31 -12.91 -8.54 -4.92
CA GLU A 31 -12.06 -7.42 -4.49
C GLU A 31 -10.58 -7.69 -4.73
N ALA A 32 -10.15 -8.96 -4.67
CA ALA A 32 -8.78 -9.31 -5.04
C ALA A 32 -8.48 -9.04 -6.53
N LYS A 33 -9.48 -9.07 -7.41
CA LYS A 33 -9.34 -8.65 -8.82
C LYS A 33 -9.39 -7.13 -8.99
N ASN A 34 -10.16 -6.44 -8.15
CA ASN A 34 -10.28 -4.97 -8.14
C ASN A 34 -9.13 -4.27 -7.37
N TYR A 35 -8.26 -5.05 -6.74
CA TYR A 35 -7.12 -4.56 -5.99
C TYR A 35 -6.11 -3.86 -6.90
N ASP A 36 -6.12 -2.53 -6.86
CA ASP A 36 -5.05 -1.70 -7.40
C ASP A 36 -4.19 -1.08 -6.29
N PRO A 37 -2.98 -1.59 -6.07
CA PRO A 37 -2.03 -1.05 -5.10
C PRO A 37 -1.44 0.34 -5.36
N LYS A 38 -1.72 0.98 -6.50
CA LYS A 38 -1.34 2.40 -6.73
C LYS A 38 -2.45 3.34 -6.29
N SER A 39 -3.70 2.93 -6.48
CA SER A 39 -4.88 3.81 -6.36
C SER A 39 -5.79 3.45 -5.19
N ASN A 40 -5.94 2.17 -4.88
CA ASN A 40 -6.99 1.66 -3.99
C ASN A 40 -6.42 1.06 -2.69
N CYS A 41 -5.11 1.10 -2.49
CA CYS A 41 -4.45 0.60 -1.29
C CYS A 41 -3.29 1.48 -0.88
N LEU A 42 -3.50 2.27 0.17
CA LEU A 42 -2.59 3.31 0.61
C LEU A 42 -2.28 3.19 2.10
N THR A 43 -1.20 3.82 2.54
CA THR A 43 -0.89 3.94 3.97
C THR A 43 -1.84 4.94 4.64
N PHE A 44 -2.00 4.82 5.97
CA PHE A 44 -2.84 5.72 6.77
C PHE A 44 -2.60 7.20 6.46
N ASN A 45 -1.33 7.64 6.47
CA ASN A 45 -0.97 9.03 6.18
C ASN A 45 -1.42 9.45 4.78
N ARG A 46 -1.28 8.58 3.79
CA ARG A 46 -1.63 8.92 2.41
C ARG A 46 -3.14 8.98 2.19
N TRP A 47 -3.92 8.17 2.92
CA TRP A 47 -5.37 8.34 2.98
C TRP A 47 -5.75 9.68 3.60
N LEU A 48 -5.13 10.06 4.71
CA LEU A 48 -5.33 11.37 5.34
C LEU A 48 -5.00 12.54 4.41
N GLU A 49 -3.88 12.46 3.67
CA GLU A 49 -3.50 13.46 2.66
C GLU A 49 -4.53 13.57 1.51
N ASN A 50 -5.28 12.50 1.24
CA ASN A 50 -6.34 12.48 0.22
C ASN A 50 -7.73 12.80 0.79
N GLY A 51 -7.84 13.18 2.08
CA GLY A 51 -9.13 13.51 2.70
C GLY A 51 -9.95 12.31 3.17
N PHE A 52 -9.31 11.15 3.33
CA PHE A 52 -9.96 9.94 3.85
C PHE A 52 -9.39 9.57 5.22
N LYS A 53 -10.24 9.03 6.09
CA LYS A 53 -9.86 8.45 7.39
C LYS A 53 -10.11 6.95 7.39
N VAL A 54 -9.25 6.20 8.06
CA VAL A 54 -9.49 4.77 8.28
C VAL A 54 -10.60 4.60 9.31
N LYS A 55 -11.55 3.72 9.03
CA LYS A 55 -12.66 3.36 9.93
C LYS A 55 -12.12 2.85 11.27
N ALA A 56 -12.74 3.27 12.37
CA ALA A 56 -12.32 2.83 13.70
C ALA A 56 -12.52 1.32 13.87
N GLY A 57 -11.47 0.61 14.31
CA GLY A 57 -11.49 -0.84 14.53
C GLY A 57 -11.05 -1.70 13.34
N GLU A 58 -10.81 -1.11 12.17
CA GLU A 58 -10.34 -1.85 11.00
C GLU A 58 -8.87 -2.30 11.14
N LYS A 59 -8.60 -3.56 10.80
CA LYS A 59 -7.25 -4.11 10.84
C LYS A 59 -6.48 -3.69 9.60
N ALA A 60 -5.27 -3.16 9.77
CA ALA A 60 -4.37 -2.92 8.65
C ALA A 60 -4.06 -4.22 7.89
N ILE A 61 -3.78 -4.08 6.60
CA ILE A 61 -3.20 -5.11 5.77
C ILE A 61 -1.67 -4.98 5.89
N LYS A 62 -1.01 -6.06 6.32
CA LYS A 62 0.45 -6.04 6.47
C LYS A 62 1.10 -6.26 5.11
N SER A 63 1.96 -5.34 4.73
CA SER A 63 2.72 -5.39 3.51
C SER A 63 4.18 -5.07 3.80
N PHE A 64 5.08 -5.31 2.87
CA PHE A 64 6.49 -4.94 3.04
C PHE A 64 7.05 -4.34 1.77
N ILE A 65 7.86 -3.31 1.93
CA ILE A 65 8.59 -2.68 0.84
C ILE A 65 10.07 -2.93 1.05
N VAL A 66 10.81 -3.18 -0.04
CA VAL A 66 12.26 -3.25 0.02
C VAL A 66 12.77 -1.83 -0.12
N ILE A 67 13.37 -1.29 0.94
CA ILE A 67 13.99 0.03 0.90
C ILE A 67 15.46 -0.15 0.54
N GLU A 68 15.86 0.50 -0.55
CA GLU A 68 17.25 0.62 -0.96
C GLU A 68 17.89 1.78 -0.20
N LYS A 69 18.77 1.47 0.75
CA LYS A 69 19.59 2.48 1.44
C LYS A 69 20.73 2.88 0.50
N LYS A 70 20.69 4.12 0.02
CA LYS A 70 21.78 4.72 -0.76
C LYS A 70 22.74 5.45 0.17
N ASP A 71 24.04 5.34 -0.09
CA ASP A 71 25.05 6.16 0.57
C ASP A 71 25.08 7.59 0.02
N LYS A 72 25.93 8.45 0.59
CA LYS A 72 26.11 9.84 0.13
C LYS A 72 26.53 9.95 -1.34
N ASP A 73 27.20 8.93 -1.87
CA ASP A 73 27.61 8.81 -3.28
C ASP A 73 26.55 8.18 -4.19
N GLY A 74 25.35 7.90 -3.69
CA GLY A 74 24.23 7.36 -4.48
C GLY A 74 24.29 5.85 -4.76
N VAL A 75 25.33 5.16 -4.26
CA VAL A 75 25.47 3.70 -4.36
C VAL A 75 24.52 3.00 -3.37
N VAL A 76 23.81 1.95 -3.82
CA VAL A 76 22.93 1.14 -2.95
C VAL A 76 23.79 0.26 -2.04
N VAL A 77 23.84 0.58 -0.75
CA VAL A 77 24.69 -0.09 0.25
C VAL A 77 23.97 -1.27 0.90
N SER A 78 22.65 -1.20 1.04
CA SER A 78 21.86 -2.26 1.66
C SER A 78 20.40 -2.19 1.24
N LYS A 79 19.78 -3.36 1.11
CA LYS A 79 18.35 -3.52 0.89
C LYS A 79 17.75 -4.13 2.15
N TYR A 80 16.78 -3.47 2.76
CA TYR A 80 16.08 -4.03 3.93
C TYR A 80 14.58 -4.04 3.69
N PRO A 81 13.89 -5.13 4.07
CA PRO A 81 12.44 -5.17 4.04
C PRO A 81 11.90 -4.31 5.19
N LYS A 82 11.07 -3.33 4.86
CA LYS A 82 10.31 -2.55 5.84
C LYS A 82 8.85 -2.96 5.78
N SER A 83 8.35 -3.48 6.88
CA SER A 83 6.92 -3.73 7.04
C SER A 83 6.16 -2.41 7.08
N ILE A 84 5.10 -2.32 6.28
CA ILE A 84 4.19 -1.18 6.22
C ILE A 84 2.75 -1.66 6.42
N ASN A 85 1.95 -0.78 6.98
CA ASN A 85 0.53 -0.99 7.19
C ASN A 85 -0.24 -0.28 6.08
N LEU A 86 -0.98 -1.05 5.30
CA LEU A 86 -1.83 -0.55 4.22
C LEU A 86 -3.31 -0.70 4.60
N PHE A 87 -4.13 0.16 4.04
CA PHE A 87 -5.57 0.13 4.18
C PHE A 87 -6.19 0.15 2.79
N TYR A 88 -7.13 -0.77 2.57
CA TYR A 88 -7.88 -0.85 1.32
C TYR A 88 -9.03 0.16 1.33
N PHE A 89 -9.51 0.58 0.15
CA PHE A 89 -10.52 1.64 0.04
C PHE A 89 -11.82 1.33 0.82
N LEU A 90 -12.20 0.06 0.98
CA LEU A 90 -13.34 -0.35 1.82
C LEU A 90 -13.16 -0.05 3.31
N GLN A 91 -11.92 0.04 3.77
CA GLN A 91 -11.55 0.26 5.17
C GLN A 91 -11.48 1.74 5.54
N VAL A 92 -11.65 2.63 4.57
CA VAL A 92 -11.61 4.06 4.78
C VAL A 92 -12.98 4.67 4.50
N GLU A 93 -13.19 5.86 5.04
CA GLU A 93 -14.36 6.70 4.81
C GLU A 93 -13.88 8.15 4.59
N GLU A 94 -14.70 8.96 3.93
CA GLU A 94 -14.39 10.37 3.73
C GLU A 94 -14.34 11.07 5.10
N ALA A 95 -13.29 11.87 5.33
CA ALA A 95 -12.97 12.39 6.65
C ALA A 95 -13.93 13.48 7.11
#